data_AF-A0A968U908-F1
#
_entry.id   AF-A0A968U908-F1
#
_cell.length_a   1.000
_cell.length_b   1.000
_cell.length_c   1.000
_cell.angle_alpha   90.00
_cell.angle_beta   90.00
_cell.angle_gamma   90.00
#
_symmetry.space_group_name_H-M   'P 1'
#
loop_
_entity.id
_entity.type
_entity.pdbx_description
1 polymer ?
#
loop_
_entity_poly.entity_id
_entity_poly.type
_entity_poly.pdbx_seq_one_letter_code
_entity_poly.pdbx_strand_id
1 'polypeptide(L)'
;MDTEVDIDYALTNALNLDLVLYVAQAPILELARCLESGLGDLLDRLRNKLPSPTKEPVKFKKWWEGYGLEWSQQLRQVIIQHRRGIQEWELSEPQVKALKRYHDANKVLVECLNTNAVSSATRQEIKSTLLLPIAKIEQI
;
A
#
# COMPACT_ATOMS: atom_id res chain seq x y z
N MET A 1 19.54 -37.08 7.75
CA MET A 1 19.45 -36.05 8.81
C MET A 1 18.30 -35.16 8.37
N ASP A 2 17.08 -35.53 8.76
CA ASP A 2 15.88 -34.80 8.37
C ASP A 2 15.92 -33.44 9.08
N THR A 3 16.23 -32.39 8.32
CA THR A 3 15.93 -31.03 8.75
C THR A 3 14.41 -30.91 8.76
N GLU A 4 13.81 -31.16 9.91
CA GLU A 4 12.41 -30.84 10.19
C GLU A 4 12.24 -29.35 9.90
N VAL A 5 11.57 -29.05 8.79
CA VAL A 5 11.32 -27.67 8.39
C VAL A 5 10.29 -27.13 9.35
N ASP A 6 10.68 -26.16 10.18
CA ASP A 6 9.76 -25.39 10.99
C ASP A 6 8.77 -24.65 10.06
N ILE A 7 7.55 -25.18 10.00
CA ILE A 7 6.49 -24.71 9.10
C ILE A 7 6.07 -23.28 9.47
N ASP A 8 6.04 -22.95 10.75
CA ASP A 8 5.64 -21.62 11.23
C ASP A 8 6.69 -20.58 10.84
N TYR A 9 7.97 -20.94 10.95
CA TYR A 9 9.08 -20.11 10.46
C TYR A 9 9.03 -19.93 8.93
N ALA A 10 8.81 -21.02 8.18
CA ALA A 10 8.75 -20.99 6.73
C ALA A 10 7.58 -20.13 6.22
N LEU A 11 6.39 -20.26 6.82
CA LEU A 11 5.22 -19.45 6.50
C LEU A 11 5.43 -17.98 6.83
N THR A 12 5.98 -17.69 8.01
CA THR A 12 6.29 -16.31 8.43
C THR A 12 7.26 -15.64 7.46
N ASN A 13 8.31 -16.36 7.06
CA ASN A 13 9.30 -15.86 6.12
C ASN A 13 8.72 -15.65 4.71
N ALA A 14 7.87 -16.57 4.24
CA ALA A 14 7.18 -16.44 2.95
C ALA A 14 6.23 -15.23 2.91
N LEU A 15 5.42 -15.05 3.96
CA LEU A 15 4.52 -13.90 4.07
C LEU A 15 5.28 -12.57 4.16
N ASN A 16 6.39 -12.55 4.89
CA ASN A 16 7.26 -11.39 4.96
C ASN A 16 7.88 -11.08 3.59
N LEU A 17 8.33 -12.09 2.85
CA LEU A 17 8.87 -11.93 1.50
C LEU A 17 7.85 -11.33 0.54
N ASP A 18 6.61 -11.84 0.56
CA ASP A 18 5.51 -11.30 -0.25
C ASP A 18 5.23 -9.83 0.09
N LEU A 19 5.21 -9.49 1.38
CA LEU A 19 5.04 -8.11 1.83
C LEU A 19 6.16 -7.20 1.32
N VAL A 20 7.41 -7.66 1.35
CA VAL A 20 8.58 -6.91 0.86
C VAL A 20 8.51 -6.70 -0.64
N LEU A 21 8.17 -7.75 -1.39
CA LEU A 21 8.02 -7.67 -2.83
C LEU A 21 6.87 -6.71 -3.22
N TYR A 22 5.76 -6.76 -2.49
CA TYR A 22 4.66 -5.81 -2.65
C TYR A 22 5.12 -4.38 -2.37
N VAL A 23 5.79 -4.11 -1.25
CA VAL A 23 6.31 -2.78 -0.89
C VAL A 23 7.32 -2.27 -1.92
N ALA A 24 8.18 -3.14 -2.46
CA ALA A 24 9.16 -2.76 -3.47
C ALA A 24 8.52 -2.38 -4.83
N GLN A 25 7.29 -2.84 -5.10
CA GLN A 25 6.62 -2.69 -6.39
C GLN A 25 5.37 -1.81 -6.35
N ALA A 26 4.78 -1.57 -5.18
CA ALA A 26 3.46 -0.95 -5.06
C ALA A 26 3.54 0.58 -4.89
N PRO A 27 2.69 1.35 -5.60
CA PRO A 27 2.50 2.78 -5.39
C PRO A 27 1.82 3.12 -4.05
N ILE A 28 1.49 2.11 -3.23
CA ILE A 28 0.91 2.27 -1.89
C ILE A 28 1.82 3.15 -0.99
N LEU A 29 3.14 3.10 -1.21
CA LEU A 29 4.09 3.94 -0.49
C LEU A 29 3.98 5.40 -0.91
N GLU A 30 3.70 5.68 -2.18
CA GLU A 30 3.47 7.05 -2.67
C GLU A 30 2.19 7.62 -2.10
N LEU A 31 1.13 6.81 -1.97
CA LEU A 31 -0.09 7.21 -1.27
C LEU A 31 0.17 7.46 0.23
N ALA A 32 0.92 6.59 0.90
CA ALA A 32 1.30 6.77 2.29
C ALA A 32 2.14 8.05 2.51
N ARG A 33 3.05 8.36 1.57
CA ARG A 33 3.85 9.61 1.55
C ARG A 33 2.97 10.84 1.38
N CYS A 34 1.98 10.79 0.50
CA CYS A 34 1.05 11.91 0.26
C CYS A 34 0.17 12.19 1.47
N LEU A 35 -0.17 11.16 2.25
CA LEU A 35 -1.04 11.28 3.41
C LEU A 35 -0.27 11.70 4.67
N GLU A 36 0.96 11.18 4.87
CA GLU A 36 1.81 11.52 6.02
C GLU A 36 3.30 11.54 5.63
N SER A 37 3.89 12.74 5.62
CA SER A 37 5.31 12.92 5.24
C SER A 37 6.30 12.17 6.16
N GLY A 38 6.00 12.07 7.47
CA GLY A 38 6.85 11.35 8.43
C GLY A 38 6.94 9.85 8.20
N LEU A 39 5.87 9.23 7.69
CA LEU A 39 5.86 7.82 7.27
C LEU A 39 6.68 7.63 6.00
N GLY A 40 6.63 8.59 5.08
CA GLY A 40 7.42 8.60 3.85
C GLY A 40 8.92 8.47 4.08
N ASP A 41 9.48 9.27 5.00
CA ASP A 41 10.91 9.26 5.30
C ASP A 41 11.37 7.92 5.92
N LEU A 42 10.54 7.32 6.78
CA LEU A 42 10.83 6.02 7.38
C LEU A 42 10.82 4.89 6.34
N LEU A 43 9.85 4.92 5.43
CA LEU A 43 9.75 3.94 4.34
C LEU A 43 10.91 4.09 3.34
N ASP A 44 11.32 5.32 3.00
CA ASP A 44 12.49 5.56 2.15
C ASP A 44 13.78 5.02 2.76
N ARG A 45 13.97 5.21 4.08
CA ARG A 45 15.13 4.65 4.79
C ARG A 45 15.17 3.12 4.74
N LEU A 46 14.02 2.47 4.86
CA LEU A 46 13.93 1.01 4.75
C LEU A 46 14.16 0.54 3.31
N ARG A 47 13.57 1.23 2.33
CA ARG A 47 13.72 0.92 0.90
C ARG A 47 15.16 1.04 0.42
N ASN A 48 15.90 2.06 0.86
CA ASN A 48 17.29 2.29 0.44
C ASN A 48 18.26 1.17 0.86
N LYS A 49 17.90 0.36 1.87
CA LYS A 49 18.69 -0.81 2.29
C LYS A 49 18.41 -2.06 1.45
N LEU A 50 17.36 -2.04 0.65
CA LEU A 50 16.88 -3.20 -0.10
C LEU A 50 17.58 -3.28 -1.48
N PRO A 51 18.31 -4.37 -1.77
CA PRO A 51 18.77 -4.64 -3.14
C PRO A 51 17.56 -4.82 -4.06
N SER A 52 17.70 -4.49 -5.35
CA SER A 52 16.57 -4.68 -6.26
C SER A 52 16.26 -6.17 -6.45
N PRO A 53 15.04 -6.65 -6.11
CA PRO A 53 14.68 -8.06 -6.30
C PRO A 53 14.60 -8.45 -7.78
N THR A 54 14.34 -7.48 -8.67
CA THR A 54 14.23 -7.70 -10.12
C THR A 54 15.55 -7.46 -10.86
N LYS A 55 16.32 -6.42 -10.50
CA LYS A 55 17.58 -6.09 -11.17
C LYS A 55 18.78 -6.83 -10.59
N GLU A 56 18.73 -7.21 -9.31
CA GLU A 56 19.84 -7.83 -8.59
C GLU A 56 19.40 -9.10 -7.80
N PRO A 57 18.74 -10.09 -8.44
CA PRO A 57 18.06 -11.19 -7.75
C PRO A 57 19.01 -12.05 -6.88
N VAL A 58 20.24 -12.27 -7.33
CA VAL A 58 21.24 -13.05 -6.57
C VAL A 58 21.68 -12.31 -5.30
N LYS A 59 21.86 -10.99 -5.40
CA LYS A 59 22.24 -10.13 -4.27
C LYS A 59 21.07 -9.98 -3.30
N PHE A 60 19.86 -9.84 -3.83
CA PHE A 60 18.64 -9.82 -3.05
C PHE A 60 18.47 -11.13 -2.26
N LYS A 61 18.64 -12.30 -2.89
CA LYS A 61 18.54 -13.59 -2.20
C LYS A 61 19.53 -13.72 -1.03
N LYS A 62 20.81 -13.41 -1.28
CA LYS A 62 21.84 -13.43 -0.21
C LYS A 62 21.54 -12.44 0.91
N TRP A 63 21.05 -11.25 0.56
CA TRP A 63 20.65 -10.26 1.55
C TRP A 63 19.43 -10.72 2.36
N TRP A 64 18.44 -11.34 1.69
CA TRP A 64 17.23 -11.87 2.32
C TRP A 64 17.54 -12.95 3.36
N GLU A 65 18.45 -13.87 3.02
CA GLU A 65 18.91 -14.95 3.92
C GLU A 65 19.57 -14.41 5.20
N GLY A 66 20.23 -13.26 5.15
CA GLY A 66 20.91 -12.67 6.30
C GLY A 66 20.11 -11.62 7.08
N TYR A 67 19.31 -10.81 6.39
CA TYR A 67 18.69 -9.60 6.95
C TYR A 67 17.19 -9.49 6.68
N GLY A 68 16.60 -10.37 5.86
CA GLY A 68 15.22 -10.25 5.40
C GLY A 68 14.21 -10.29 6.54
N LEU A 69 14.42 -11.15 7.54
CA LEU A 69 13.54 -11.28 8.69
C LEU A 69 13.54 -10.01 9.56
N GLU A 70 14.72 -9.53 9.94
CA GLU A 70 14.87 -8.31 10.75
C GLU A 70 14.31 -7.09 10.03
N TRP A 71 14.60 -6.95 8.73
CA TRP A 71 14.07 -5.86 7.91
C TRP A 71 12.54 -5.90 7.86
N SER A 72 11.94 -7.08 7.72
CA SER A 72 10.49 -7.25 7.67
C SER A 72 9.82 -6.91 9.01
N GLN A 73 10.48 -7.23 10.13
CA GLN A 73 10.03 -6.80 11.45
C GLN A 73 10.10 -5.28 11.61
N GLN A 74 11.16 -4.63 11.14
CA GLN A 74 11.28 -3.17 11.15
C GLN A 74 10.19 -2.51 10.30
N LEU A 75 9.94 -3.01 9.09
CA LEU A 75 8.84 -2.55 8.24
C LEU A 75 7.49 -2.68 8.95
N ARG A 76 7.23 -3.83 9.56
CA ARG A 76 5.98 -4.08 10.29
C ARG A 76 5.83 -3.15 11.50
N GLN A 77 6.91 -2.87 12.22
CA GLN A 77 6.90 -1.91 13.33
C GLN A 77 6.59 -0.49 12.85
N VAL A 78 7.21 -0.03 11.76
CA VAL A 78 6.89 1.29 11.17
C VAL A 78 5.41 1.36 10.78
N ILE A 79 4.90 0.35 10.09
CA ILE A 79 3.49 0.28 9.71
C ILE A 79 2.59 0.30 10.95
N ILE A 80 2.87 -0.51 11.97
CA ILE A 80 2.06 -0.59 13.19
C ILE A 80 2.12 0.72 13.99
N GLN A 81 3.30 1.31 14.18
CA GLN A 81 3.46 2.56 14.93
C GLN A 81 2.69 3.70 14.27
N HIS A 82 2.79 3.82 12.95
CA HIS A 82 2.01 4.81 12.22
C HIS A 82 0.51 4.50 12.25
N ARG A 83 0.12 3.23 12.14
CA ARG A 83 -1.28 2.81 12.24
C ARG A 83 -1.86 2.98 13.65
N ARG A 84 -1.04 2.94 14.71
CA ARG A 84 -1.46 3.22 16.10
C ARG A 84 -1.82 4.70 16.32
N GLY A 85 -1.23 5.61 15.54
CA GLY A 85 -1.59 7.03 15.56
C GLY A 85 -2.92 7.31 14.84
N ILE A 86 -3.31 6.42 13.94
CA ILE A 86 -4.65 6.35 13.38
C ILE A 86 -5.52 5.66 14.43
N GLN A 87 -6.13 6.44 15.35
CA GLN A 87 -7.19 5.95 16.22
C GLN A 87 -8.09 5.03 15.39
N GLU A 88 -8.27 3.76 15.80
CA GLU A 88 -9.08 2.81 15.05
C GLU A 88 -10.34 3.53 14.60
N TRP A 89 -10.55 3.67 13.29
CA TRP A 89 -11.64 4.50 12.80
C TRP A 89 -12.92 3.81 13.28
N GLU A 90 -13.52 4.32 14.36
CA GLU A 90 -14.76 3.83 14.98
C GLU A 90 -15.95 4.20 14.08
N LEU A 91 -15.88 3.77 12.82
CA LEU A 91 -16.91 4.00 11.84
C LEU A 91 -18.10 3.13 12.19
N SER A 92 -19.24 3.76 12.36
CA SER A 92 -20.51 3.07 12.37
C SER A 92 -20.76 2.36 11.04
N GLU A 93 -21.56 1.29 11.05
CA GLU A 93 -21.99 0.58 9.83
C GLU A 93 -22.49 1.51 8.71
N PRO A 94 -23.32 2.53 8.99
CA PRO A 94 -23.71 3.52 7.98
C PRO A 94 -22.53 4.27 7.35
N GLN A 95 -21.53 4.67 8.15
CA GLN A 95 -20.34 5.37 7.65
C GLN A 95 -19.46 4.45 6.79
N VAL A 96 -19.30 3.19 7.19
CA VAL A 96 -18.62 2.18 6.37
C VAL A 96 -19.33 1.99 5.03
N LYS A 97 -20.66 1.89 5.04
CA LYS A 97 -21.47 1.77 3.82
C LYS A 97 -21.36 2.99 2.92
N ALA A 98 -21.32 4.19 3.49
CA ALA A 98 -21.12 5.43 2.75
C ALA A 98 -19.73 5.47 2.09
N LEU A 99 -18.67 5.10 2.82
CA LEU A 99 -17.31 5.03 2.29
C LEU A 99 -17.17 3.98 1.18
N LYS A 100 -17.79 2.81 1.33
CA LYS A 100 -17.83 1.78 0.26
C LYS A 100 -18.49 2.31 -1.01
N ARG A 101 -19.67 2.94 -0.89
CA ARG A 101 -20.36 3.54 -2.05
C ARG A 101 -19.52 4.62 -2.72
N TYR A 102 -18.88 5.48 -1.93
CA TYR A 102 -17.98 6.51 -2.43
C TYR A 102 -16.78 5.92 -3.18
N HIS A 103 -16.14 4.89 -2.60
CA HIS A 103 -15.04 4.17 -3.24
C HIS A 103 -15.48 3.53 -4.56
N ASP A 104 -16.60 2.81 -4.57
CA ASP A 104 -17.07 2.09 -5.75
C ASP A 104 -17.43 3.04 -6.89
N ALA A 105 -18.04 4.19 -6.57
CA ALA A 105 -18.29 5.25 -7.55
C ALA A 105 -16.98 5.80 -8.14
N ASN A 106 -16.00 6.15 -7.30
CA ASN A 106 -14.70 6.65 -7.76
C ASN A 106 -13.93 5.60 -8.58
N LYS A 107 -14.06 4.31 -8.27
CA LYS A 107 -13.45 3.23 -9.05
C LYS A 107 -13.98 3.21 -10.49
N VAL A 108 -15.30 3.32 -10.67
CA VAL A 108 -15.90 3.41 -12.01
C VAL A 108 -15.36 4.62 -12.77
N LEU A 109 -15.23 5.77 -12.12
CA LEU A 109 -14.66 6.97 -12.74
C LEU A 109 -13.21 6.76 -13.21
N VAL A 110 -12.38 6.09 -12.40
CA VAL A 110 -11.01 5.72 -12.78
C VAL A 110 -10.99 4.75 -13.97
N GLU A 111 -11.88 3.75 -13.97
CA GLU A 111 -12.04 2.83 -15.09
C GLU A 111 -12.42 3.58 -16.38
N CYS A 112 -13.33 4.55 -16.31
CA CYS A 112 -13.67 5.42 -17.44
C CYS A 112 -12.44 6.17 -17.99
N LEU A 113 -11.56 6.68 -17.12
CA LEU A 113 -10.33 7.36 -17.54
C LEU A 113 -9.36 6.43 -18.30
N ASN A 114 -9.38 5.13 -18.01
CA ASN A 114 -8.49 4.14 -18.62
C ASN A 114 -9.02 3.58 -19.95
N THR A 115 -10.22 3.98 -20.39
CA THR A 115 -10.81 3.57 -21.66
C THR A 115 -10.98 4.76 -22.61
N ASN A 116 -11.26 4.50 -23.89
CA ASN A 116 -11.63 5.54 -24.86
C ASN A 116 -13.15 5.83 -24.88
N ALA A 117 -13.89 5.32 -23.89
CA ALA A 117 -15.36 5.38 -23.87
C ALA A 117 -15.93 6.76 -23.52
N VAL A 118 -15.11 7.69 -23.02
CA VAL A 118 -15.53 9.03 -22.58
C VAL A 118 -14.87 10.13 -23.41
N SER A 119 -15.63 11.21 -23.64
CA SER A 119 -15.15 12.40 -24.35
C SER A 119 -13.98 13.07 -23.63
N SER A 120 -13.22 13.92 -24.35
CA SER A 120 -12.14 14.71 -23.75
C SER A 120 -12.65 15.65 -22.65
N ALA A 121 -13.81 16.29 -22.86
CA ALA A 121 -14.44 17.16 -21.88
C ALA A 121 -14.83 16.40 -20.60
N THR A 122 -15.53 15.27 -20.75
CA THR A 122 -15.92 14.39 -19.63
C THR A 122 -14.68 13.86 -18.89
N ARG A 123 -13.62 13.49 -19.61
CA ARG A 123 -12.36 13.03 -19.00
C ARG A 123 -11.72 14.12 -18.13
N GLN A 124 -11.80 15.38 -18.56
CA GLN A 124 -11.24 16.51 -17.81
C GLN A 124 -12.07 16.84 -16.57
N GLU A 125 -13.40 16.77 -16.69
CA GLU A 125 -14.33 16.91 -15.57
C GLU A 125 -14.16 15.82 -14.50
N ILE A 126 -14.00 14.56 -14.93
CA ILE A 126 -13.71 13.45 -14.03
C ILE A 126 -12.39 13.73 -13.28
N LYS A 127 -11.33 14.14 -13.98
CA LYS A 127 -10.04 14.44 -13.34
C LYS A 127 -10.12 15.58 -12.33
N SER A 128 -10.98 16.59 -12.55
CA SER A 128 -11.15 17.71 -11.63
C SER A 128 -12.04 17.41 -10.41
N THR A 129 -12.80 16.31 -10.46
CA THR A 129 -13.79 15.94 -9.43
C THR A 129 -13.49 14.63 -8.71
N LEU A 130 -12.51 13.85 -9.21
CA LEU A 130 -12.09 12.59 -8.63
C LEU A 130 -11.56 12.79 -7.21
N LEU A 131 -12.04 11.96 -6.28
CA LEU A 131 -11.65 11.99 -4.86
C LEU A 131 -11.95 13.31 -4.12
N LEU A 132 -12.97 14.07 -4.54
CA LEU A 132 -13.42 15.24 -3.78
C LEU A 132 -13.97 14.82 -2.39
N PRO A 133 -13.74 15.64 -1.34
CA PRO A 133 -14.34 15.41 -0.02
C PRO A 133 -15.86 15.26 -0.10
N ILE A 134 -16.44 14.30 0.64
CA ILE A 134 -17.88 14.00 0.65
C ILE A 134 -18.74 15.26 0.90
N ALA A 135 -18.27 16.18 1.75
CA ALA A 135 -18.94 17.45 2.05
C ALA A 135 -19.14 18.38 0.83
N LYS A 136 -18.38 18.17 -0.26
CA LYS A 136 -18.53 18.91 -1.53
C LYS A 136 -19.45 18.20 -2.52
N ILE A 137 -19.74 16.91 -2.32
CA ILE A 137 -20.64 16.12 -3.19
C ILE A 137 -22.10 16.38 -2.84
N GLU A 138 -22.42 16.62 -1.57
CA GLU A 138 -23.79 16.91 -1.11
C GLU A 138 -24.29 18.33 -1.47
N GLN A 139 -23.46 19.15 -2.12
CA GLN A 139 -23.79 20.53 -2.50
C GLN A 139 -24.03 20.72 -4.02
N ILE A 140 -23.96 19.64 -4.80
CA ILE A 140 -24.25 19.61 -6.25
C ILE A 140 -25.63 19.00 -6.44
#